data_AF-A0A2I0SZF0-F1
#
_entry.id   AF-A0A2I0SZF0-F1
#
_cell.length_a   1.000
_cell.length_b   1.000
_cell.length_c   1.000
_cell.angle_alpha   90.00
_cell.angle_beta   90.00
_cell.angle_gamma   90.00
#
_symmetry.space_group_name_H-M   'P 1'
#
loop_
_entity.id
_entity.type
_entity.pdbx_description
1 polymer ?
#
loop_
_entity_poly.entity_id
_entity_poly.type
_entity_poly.pdbx_seq_one_letter_code
_entity_poly.pdbx_strand_id
1 'polypeptide(L)'
;MKTKHRIYYITLFSIVLLGLIATGMFQFWPHSIESSNDWTVEKRSVHDVPVVKLPADSPIPERGDLSCRMHTCFDVYRCGFNPKNKIKVYIYSLKKYVDEYGTSVSNTISREYNELLTAISDSEFYTDDVNRACLFVPSIDVLNQNALRIKETAQALAQLSRWDRGTNHLLFNMLPGGPPDYNTALDVPRDRYVFCCL
;
A
#
# COMPACT_ATOMS: atom_id res chain seq x y z
N MET A 1 -19.19 48.84 -51.94
CA MET A 1 -19.98 47.96 -51.02
C MET A 1 -19.40 46.54 -50.88
N LYS A 2 -18.71 45.97 -51.88
CA LYS A 2 -18.14 44.60 -51.82
C LYS A 2 -17.06 44.39 -50.73
N THR A 3 -16.22 45.39 -50.45
CA THR A 3 -15.09 45.26 -49.49
C THR A 3 -15.55 45.22 -48.04
N LYS A 4 -16.61 45.94 -47.69
CA LYS A 4 -17.16 45.96 -46.32
C LYS A 4 -17.78 44.61 -45.93
N HIS A 5 -18.48 43.96 -46.87
CA HIS A 5 -18.99 42.60 -46.65
C HIS A 5 -17.86 41.57 -46.56
N ARG A 6 -16.81 41.69 -47.39
CA ARG A 6 -15.65 40.80 -47.30
C ARG A 6 -14.95 40.90 -45.94
N ILE A 7 -14.76 42.12 -45.43
CA ILE A 7 -14.17 42.34 -44.10
C ILE A 7 -15.08 41.77 -43.02
N TYR A 8 -16.39 42.00 -43.10
CA TYR A 8 -17.36 41.47 -42.15
C TYR A 8 -17.33 39.93 -42.06
N TYR A 9 -17.33 39.23 -43.20
CA TYR A 9 -17.28 37.77 -43.21
C TYR A 9 -15.93 37.22 -42.73
N ILE A 10 -14.82 37.90 -43.02
CA ILE A 10 -13.50 37.52 -42.49
C ILE A 10 -13.48 37.67 -40.97
N THR A 11 -13.98 38.80 -40.43
CA THR A 11 -14.03 38.99 -38.97
C THR A 11 -14.95 37.97 -38.29
N LEU A 12 -16.09 37.66 -38.90
CA LEU A 12 -17.03 36.66 -38.39
C LEU A 12 -16.38 35.27 -38.34
N PHE A 13 -15.69 34.88 -39.41
CA PHE A 13 -15.00 33.59 -39.49
C PHE A 13 -13.87 33.48 -38.46
N SER A 14 -13.08 34.55 -38.27
CA SER A 14 -12.02 34.57 -37.26
C SER A 14 -12.57 34.42 -35.84
N ILE A 15 -13.71 35.04 -35.51
CA ILE A 15 -14.35 34.90 -34.19
C ILE A 15 -14.83 33.46 -33.97
N VAL A 16 -15.48 32.86 -34.97
CA VAL A 16 -15.95 31.47 -34.89
C VAL A 16 -14.79 30.49 -34.74
N LEU A 17 -13.70 30.68 -35.51
CA LEU A 17 -12.52 29.84 -35.44
C LEU A 17 -11.82 29.93 -34.08
N LEU A 18 -11.68 31.14 -33.52
CA LEU A 18 -11.13 31.34 -32.18
C LEU A 18 -12.00 30.70 -31.11
N GLY A 19 -13.34 30.76 -31.25
CA GLY A 19 -14.27 30.07 -30.37
C GLY A 19 -14.07 28.56 -30.39
N LEU A 20 -13.94 27.95 -31.57
CA LEU A 20 -13.71 26.51 -31.71
C LEU A 20 -12.37 26.07 -31.13
N ILE A 21 -11.31 26.85 -31.36
CA ILE A 21 -9.99 26.58 -30.78
C ILE A 21 -10.05 26.73 -29.26
N ALA A 22 -10.71 27.75 -28.73
CA ALA A 22 -10.86 27.92 -27.29
C ALA A 22 -11.67 26.78 -26.67
N THR A 23 -12.75 26.31 -27.30
CA THR A 23 -13.51 25.16 -26.81
C THR A 23 -12.73 23.85 -26.90
N GLY A 24 -11.96 23.65 -27.98
CA GLY A 24 -11.08 22.50 -28.12
C GLY A 24 -9.96 22.54 -27.08
N MET A 25 -9.37 23.71 -26.85
CA MET A 25 -8.42 23.91 -25.78
C MET A 25 -9.07 23.66 -24.42
N PHE A 26 -10.24 24.19 -24.09
CA PHE A 26 -10.90 23.94 -22.79
C PHE A 26 -11.33 22.48 -22.57
N GLN A 27 -11.76 21.77 -23.63
CA GLN A 27 -12.12 20.35 -23.52
C GLN A 27 -10.89 19.42 -23.44
N PHE A 28 -9.77 19.81 -24.06
CA PHE A 28 -8.50 19.07 -23.99
C PHE A 28 -7.49 19.71 -23.01
N TRP A 29 -7.88 20.76 -22.29
CA TRP A 29 -7.04 21.39 -21.27
C TRP A 29 -7.07 20.44 -20.09
N PRO A 30 -5.91 19.98 -19.60
CA PRO A 30 -5.85 19.05 -18.50
C PRO A 30 -6.23 19.80 -17.22
N HIS A 31 -7.52 19.89 -16.90
CA HIS A 31 -8.01 20.23 -15.57
C HIS A 31 -7.96 18.99 -14.67
N SER A 32 -6.74 18.47 -14.49
CA SER A 32 -6.34 17.62 -13.37
C SER A 32 -4.88 17.19 -13.57
N ILE A 33 -3.93 18.10 -13.31
CA ILE A 33 -2.78 17.66 -12.51
C ILE A 33 -3.20 17.87 -11.06
N GLU A 34 -4.24 17.15 -10.66
CA GLU A 34 -4.30 16.76 -9.27
C GLU A 34 -3.25 15.67 -9.18
N SER A 35 -2.16 15.97 -8.49
CA SER A 35 -1.15 15.00 -8.10
C SER A 35 -1.81 13.95 -7.21
N SER A 36 -2.61 13.06 -7.80
CA SER A 36 -2.82 11.74 -7.25
C SER A 36 -1.42 11.19 -7.09
N ASN A 37 -0.97 11.05 -5.85
CA ASN A 37 0.22 10.29 -5.52
C ASN A 37 0.03 8.91 -6.16
N ASP A 38 0.57 8.75 -7.37
CA ASP A 38 0.62 7.53 -8.15
C ASP A 38 1.46 6.55 -7.33
N TRP A 39 0.80 5.88 -6.38
CA TRP A 39 1.36 4.81 -5.55
C TRP A 39 1.48 3.55 -6.43
N THR A 40 2.22 3.66 -7.53
CA THR A 40 2.78 2.48 -8.18
C THR A 40 3.98 2.07 -7.34
N VAL A 41 3.84 0.96 -6.60
CA VAL A 41 4.94 0.34 -5.84
C VAL A 41 6.17 0.12 -6.74
N GLU A 42 5.93 0.00 -8.05
CA GLU A 42 6.92 -0.11 -9.13
C GLU A 42 7.79 1.14 -9.37
N LYS A 43 7.35 2.37 -9.02
CA LYS A 43 8.08 3.61 -9.36
C LYS A 43 8.97 4.19 -8.27
N ARG A 44 8.90 3.70 -7.04
CA ARG A 44 9.98 3.98 -6.08
C ARG A 44 11.10 3.00 -6.39
N SER A 45 12.16 3.50 -7.01
CA SER A 45 13.48 2.87 -6.90
C SER A 45 13.65 2.41 -5.45
N VAL A 46 13.85 1.11 -5.22
CA VAL A 46 14.08 0.52 -3.89
C VAL A 46 15.18 1.26 -3.12
N HIS A 47 16.00 2.06 -3.82
CA HIS A 47 17.11 2.83 -3.29
C HIS A 47 16.68 4.15 -2.61
N ASP A 48 15.50 4.72 -2.91
CA ASP A 48 15.02 5.99 -2.32
C ASP A 48 13.95 5.80 -1.23
N VAL A 49 13.91 4.61 -0.63
CA VAL A 49 12.95 4.26 0.40
C VAL A 49 13.36 4.86 1.76
N PRO A 50 12.45 5.52 2.50
CA PRO A 50 12.76 6.05 3.83
C PRO A 50 13.31 4.97 4.77
N VAL A 51 14.44 5.26 5.40
CA VAL A 51 15.09 4.36 6.36
C VAL A 51 14.56 4.63 7.77
N VAL A 52 14.06 3.60 8.44
CA VAL A 52 13.61 3.65 9.83
C VAL A 52 14.57 2.84 10.69
N LYS A 53 15.18 3.47 11.68
CA LYS A 53 16.01 2.79 12.68
C LYS A 53 15.12 2.20 13.77
N LEU A 54 15.37 0.95 14.14
CA LEU A 54 14.73 0.26 15.25
C LEU A 54 15.66 0.28 16.46
N PRO A 55 15.33 1.06 17.51
CA PRO A 55 15.99 0.95 18.81
C PRO A 55 15.89 -0.47 19.39
N ALA A 56 16.89 -0.90 20.14
CA ALA A 56 16.94 -2.23 20.75
C ALA A 56 15.84 -2.45 21.79
N ASP A 57 15.37 -1.37 22.42
CA ASP A 57 14.25 -1.31 23.37
C ASP A 57 12.88 -1.16 22.69
N SER A 58 12.82 -1.19 21.35
CA SER A 58 11.54 -1.17 20.63
C SER A 58 10.61 -2.28 21.10
N PRO A 59 9.32 -1.99 21.27
CA PRO A 59 8.34 -2.98 21.73
C PRO A 59 8.29 -4.17 20.78
N ILE A 60 8.18 -5.35 21.36
CA ILE A 60 8.01 -6.61 20.63
C ILE A 60 6.57 -7.07 20.90
N PRO A 61 5.78 -7.37 19.85
CA PRO A 61 4.47 -7.99 19.99
C PRO A 61 4.54 -9.28 20.81
N GLU A 62 3.41 -9.71 21.39
CA GLU A 62 3.34 -11.04 21.98
C GLU A 62 3.44 -12.13 20.89
N ARG A 63 3.72 -13.36 21.32
CA ARG A 63 3.73 -14.51 20.41
C ARG A 63 2.37 -14.63 19.72
N GLY A 64 2.42 -14.99 18.44
CA GLY A 64 1.21 -15.15 17.63
C GLY A 64 0.27 -16.16 18.25
N ASP A 65 -1.01 -15.80 18.39
CA ASP A 65 -2.04 -16.70 18.89
C ASP A 65 -2.36 -17.78 17.85
N LEU A 66 -2.05 -19.04 18.15
CA LEU A 66 -2.35 -20.18 17.26
C LEU A 66 -3.85 -20.55 17.25
N SER A 67 -4.63 -20.04 18.20
CA SER A 67 -6.09 -20.21 18.27
C SER A 67 -6.85 -19.12 17.50
N CYS A 68 -6.11 -18.26 16.80
CA CYS A 68 -6.61 -17.13 16.06
C CYS A 68 -7.50 -17.57 14.89
N ARG A 69 -8.76 -17.15 14.91
CA ARG A 69 -9.78 -17.42 13.90
C ARG A 69 -10.38 -16.10 13.44
N MET A 70 -11.09 -16.14 12.31
CA MET A 70 -11.84 -15.00 11.76
C MET A 70 -12.81 -14.34 12.75
N HIS A 71 -13.24 -15.04 13.82
CA HIS A 71 -14.14 -14.47 14.83
C HIS A 71 -13.43 -14.04 16.12
N THR A 72 -12.17 -14.42 16.35
CA THR A 72 -11.44 -14.11 17.60
C THR A 72 -10.38 -13.01 17.43
N CYS A 73 -9.81 -12.90 16.24
CA CYS A 73 -8.73 -11.94 15.95
C CYS A 73 -9.05 -10.91 14.89
N PHE A 74 -10.14 -11.10 14.17
CA PHE A 74 -10.57 -10.19 13.12
C PHE A 74 -11.77 -9.40 13.61
N ASP A 75 -11.63 -8.09 13.55
CA ASP A 75 -12.67 -7.13 13.93
C ASP A 75 -13.49 -6.79 12.69
N VAL A 76 -14.63 -7.49 12.53
CA VAL A 76 -15.55 -7.28 11.41
C VAL A 76 -16.26 -5.92 11.47
N TYR A 77 -16.37 -5.31 12.65
CA TYR A 77 -17.09 -4.04 12.82
C TYR A 77 -16.34 -2.87 12.16
N ARG A 78 -15.02 -2.98 12.03
CA ARG A 78 -14.20 -2.04 11.24
C ARG A 78 -14.48 -2.07 9.74
N CYS A 79 -15.13 -3.13 9.26
CA CYS A 79 -15.37 -3.34 7.83
C CYS A 79 -16.73 -2.80 7.36
N GLY A 80 -17.53 -2.23 8.27
CA GLY A 80 -18.87 -1.69 7.98
C GLY A 80 -18.91 -0.29 7.37
N PHE A 81 -17.77 0.36 7.12
CA PHE A 81 -17.73 1.76 6.68
C PHE A 81 -18.21 1.99 5.22
N ASN A 82 -18.50 0.93 4.45
CA ASN A 82 -18.77 1.05 3.02
C ASN A 82 -20.24 0.76 2.66
N PRO A 83 -20.97 1.71 2.03
CA PRO A 83 -22.36 1.50 1.59
C PRO A 83 -22.52 0.40 0.53
N LYS A 84 -21.42 -0.05 -0.10
CA LYS A 84 -21.43 -1.18 -1.04
C LYS A 84 -21.02 -2.53 -0.41
N ASN A 85 -20.86 -2.60 0.92
CA ASN A 85 -20.35 -3.77 1.64
C ASN A 85 -19.02 -4.32 1.09
N LYS A 86 -18.19 -3.47 0.46
CA LYS A 86 -16.87 -3.88 -0.04
C LYS A 86 -15.79 -3.61 1.00
N ILE A 87 -15.00 -4.63 1.29
CA ILE A 87 -13.81 -4.52 2.12
C ILE A 87 -12.80 -3.59 1.44
N LYS A 88 -12.19 -2.72 2.23
CA LYS A 88 -11.09 -1.87 1.78
C LYS A 88 -9.77 -2.30 2.42
N VAL A 89 -8.71 -2.28 1.62
CA VAL A 89 -7.37 -2.73 1.99
C VAL A 89 -6.42 -1.55 1.87
N TYR A 90 -5.74 -1.23 2.96
CA TYR A 90 -4.68 -0.22 2.99
C TYR A 90 -3.32 -0.90 2.96
N ILE A 91 -2.44 -0.43 2.07
CA ILE A 91 -1.06 -0.90 1.98
C ILE A 91 -0.18 0.14 2.68
N TYR A 92 0.62 -0.30 3.66
CA TYR A 92 1.59 0.59 4.30
C TYR A 92 2.67 1.00 3.30
N SER A 93 3.11 2.26 3.39
CA SER A 93 4.26 2.74 2.62
C SER A 93 5.50 1.86 2.80
N LEU A 94 6.22 1.61 1.70
CA LEU A 94 7.51 0.91 1.72
C LEU A 94 8.51 1.69 2.59
N LYS A 95 9.17 0.99 3.51
CA LYS A 95 10.16 1.51 4.45
C LYS A 95 11.31 0.50 4.58
N LYS A 96 12.53 0.99 4.70
CA LYS A 96 13.70 0.15 4.98
C LYS A 96 13.98 0.17 6.47
N TYR A 97 13.77 -0.96 7.14
CA TYR A 97 14.06 -1.09 8.57
C TYR A 97 15.52 -1.52 8.77
N VAL A 98 16.23 -0.79 9.63
CA VAL A 98 17.59 -1.11 10.06
C VAL A 98 17.66 -1.13 11.58
N ASP A 99 18.55 -1.93 12.14
CA ASP A 99 18.81 -1.91 13.59
C ASP A 99 19.65 -0.70 14.01
N GLU A 100 19.98 -0.62 15.30
CA GLU A 100 20.81 0.45 15.89
C GLU A 100 22.19 0.58 15.22
N TYR A 101 22.72 -0.51 14.68
CA TYR A 101 24.03 -0.58 14.01
C TYR A 101 23.92 -0.34 12.49
N GLY A 102 22.71 -0.09 11.96
CA GLY A 102 22.46 0.15 10.54
C GLY A 102 22.40 -1.12 9.70
N THR A 103 22.32 -2.30 10.32
CA THR A 103 22.16 -3.57 9.60
C THR A 103 20.69 -3.76 9.23
N SER A 104 20.42 -4.20 8.01
CA SER A 104 19.06 -4.41 7.51
C SER A 104 18.33 -5.46 8.35
N VAL A 105 17.06 -5.20 8.64
CA VAL A 105 16.17 -6.09 9.40
C VAL A 105 15.58 -7.17 8.50
N SER A 106 15.25 -6.79 7.27
CA SER A 106 14.77 -7.68 6.22
C SER A 106 15.57 -7.45 4.96
N ASN A 107 15.57 -8.43 4.07
CA ASN A 107 16.06 -8.26 2.71
C ASN A 107 15.21 -7.24 1.96
N THR A 108 15.74 -6.76 0.83
CA THR A 108 14.94 -6.03 -0.16
C THR A 108 13.69 -6.83 -0.51
N ILE A 109 12.56 -6.14 -0.65
CA ILE A 109 11.30 -6.73 -1.09
C ILE A 109 11.52 -7.64 -2.29
N SER A 110 11.06 -8.90 -2.21
CA SER A 110 11.15 -9.83 -3.33
C SER A 110 10.24 -9.40 -4.46
N ARG A 111 10.51 -9.90 -5.68
CA ARG A 111 9.63 -9.65 -6.83
C ARG A 111 8.25 -10.22 -6.57
N GLU A 112 8.19 -11.40 -5.96
CA GLU A 112 6.96 -12.12 -5.66
C GLU A 112 6.08 -11.32 -4.68
N TYR A 113 6.67 -10.73 -3.64
CA TYR A 113 5.93 -9.87 -2.73
C TYR A 113 5.50 -8.55 -3.39
N ASN A 114 6.36 -7.99 -4.25
CA ASN A 114 6.02 -6.78 -5.00
C ASN A 114 4.83 -7.00 -5.95
N GLU A 115 4.81 -8.11 -6.69
CA GLU A 115 3.68 -8.49 -7.55
C GLU A 115 2.37 -8.62 -6.74
N LEU A 116 2.45 -9.18 -5.54
CA LEU A 116 1.30 -9.27 -4.64
C LEU A 116 0.79 -7.89 -4.18
N LEU A 117 1.68 -6.98 -3.77
CA LEU A 117 1.29 -5.62 -3.39
C LEU A 117 0.69 -4.86 -4.58
N THR A 118 1.26 -5.00 -5.78
CA THR A 118 0.73 -4.41 -7.01
C THR A 118 -0.66 -4.95 -7.33
N ALA A 119 -0.87 -6.26 -7.24
CA ALA A 119 -2.19 -6.86 -7.47
C ALA A 119 -3.26 -6.32 -6.51
N ILE A 120 -2.90 -6.05 -5.25
CA ILE A 120 -3.81 -5.41 -4.28
C ILE A 120 -4.07 -3.97 -4.67
N SER A 121 -3.02 -3.21 -4.99
CA SER A 121 -3.08 -1.80 -5.39
C SER A 121 -3.96 -1.56 -6.63
N ASP A 122 -3.87 -2.45 -7.62
CA ASP A 122 -4.62 -2.36 -8.88
C ASP A 122 -6.08 -2.82 -8.73
N SER A 123 -6.42 -3.45 -7.60
CA SER A 123 -7.77 -3.94 -7.34
C SER A 123 -8.71 -2.84 -6.84
N GLU A 124 -10.03 -3.06 -6.99
CA GLU A 124 -11.03 -2.15 -6.43
C GLU A 124 -11.08 -2.15 -4.89
N PHE A 125 -10.38 -3.07 -4.24
CA PHE A 125 -10.31 -3.17 -2.79
C PHE A 125 -9.30 -2.18 -2.20
N TYR A 126 -8.35 -1.66 -2.98
CA TYR A 126 -7.37 -0.70 -2.48
C TYR A 126 -8.02 0.59 -1.97
N THR A 127 -7.39 1.19 -0.95
CA THR A 127 -7.62 2.55 -0.49
C THR A 127 -6.34 3.16 0.05
N ASP A 128 -6.18 4.46 -0.21
CA ASP A 128 -5.12 5.33 0.32
C ASP A 128 -5.42 5.89 1.71
N ASP A 129 -6.68 5.77 2.17
CA ASP A 129 -7.15 6.29 3.44
C ASP A 129 -7.23 5.20 4.50
N VAL A 130 -6.34 5.28 5.48
CA VAL A 130 -6.25 4.36 6.61
C VAL A 130 -7.54 4.27 7.43
N ASN A 131 -8.38 5.31 7.44
CA ASN A 131 -9.63 5.32 8.21
C ASN A 131 -10.77 4.58 7.50
N ARG A 132 -10.70 4.46 6.17
CA ARG A 132 -11.66 3.70 5.36
C ARG A 132 -11.30 2.23 5.24
N ALA A 133 -10.10 1.85 5.64
CA ALA A 133 -9.58 0.49 5.50
C ALA A 133 -10.10 -0.46 6.59
N CYS A 134 -10.50 -1.65 6.14
CA CYS A 134 -10.84 -2.78 6.98
C CYS A 134 -9.60 -3.64 7.27
N LEU A 135 -8.80 -3.88 6.22
CA LEU A 135 -7.58 -4.70 6.27
C LEU A 135 -6.34 -3.84 6.05
N PHE A 136 -5.24 -4.23 6.68
CA PHE A 136 -3.95 -3.54 6.59
C PHE A 136 -2.87 -4.51 6.13
N VAL A 137 -2.14 -4.17 5.07
CA VAL A 137 -1.07 -4.99 4.50
C VAL A 137 0.26 -4.27 4.67
N PRO A 138 1.17 -4.75 5.53
CA PRO A 138 2.48 -4.13 5.69
C PRO A 138 3.35 -4.35 4.46
N SER A 139 4.15 -3.36 4.07
CA SER A 139 5.17 -3.55 3.04
C SER A 139 6.44 -4.18 3.62
N ILE A 140 6.28 -5.27 4.38
CA ILE A 140 7.36 -6.06 4.98
C ILE A 140 7.25 -7.48 4.41
N ASP A 141 8.20 -7.86 3.58
CA ASP A 141 8.23 -9.18 2.95
C ASP A 141 8.55 -10.24 3.99
N VAL A 142 7.55 -11.06 4.31
CA VAL A 142 7.65 -12.21 5.21
C VAL A 142 7.32 -13.52 4.48
N LEU A 143 7.47 -13.57 3.15
CA LEU A 143 7.17 -14.78 2.37
C LEU A 143 8.05 -15.97 2.74
N ASN A 144 9.33 -15.70 3.03
CA ASN A 144 10.35 -16.69 3.38
C ASN A 144 10.98 -16.36 4.74
N GLN A 145 10.59 -17.12 5.77
CA GLN A 145 11.06 -16.87 7.13
C GLN A 145 12.57 -17.06 7.30
N ASN A 146 13.21 -17.95 6.53
CA ASN A 146 14.64 -18.23 6.65
C ASN A 146 15.52 -16.98 6.38
N ALA A 147 14.99 -16.00 5.63
CA ALA A 147 15.68 -14.76 5.34
C ALA A 147 15.48 -13.66 6.41
N LEU A 148 14.67 -13.92 7.45
CA LEU A 148 14.21 -12.90 8.39
C LEU A 148 15.00 -12.91 9.70
N ARG A 149 15.23 -11.70 10.22
CA ARG A 149 15.65 -11.49 11.61
C ARG A 149 14.41 -11.39 12.49
N ILE A 150 13.99 -12.53 13.03
CA ILE A 150 12.69 -12.72 13.72
C ILE A 150 12.35 -11.61 14.73
N LYS A 151 13.30 -11.26 15.60
CA LYS A 151 13.10 -10.26 16.66
C LYS A 151 12.87 -8.87 16.06
N GLU A 152 13.73 -8.45 15.15
CA GLU A 152 13.72 -7.13 14.54
C GLU A 152 12.54 -6.97 13.58
N THR A 153 12.14 -8.03 12.87
CA THR A 153 10.91 -8.04 12.07
C THR A 153 9.68 -7.80 12.95
N ALA A 154 9.63 -8.42 14.13
CA ALA A 154 8.54 -8.19 15.09
C ALA A 154 8.51 -6.75 15.62
N GLN A 155 9.69 -6.17 15.91
CA GLN A 155 9.81 -4.75 16.26
C GLN A 155 9.35 -3.85 15.12
N ALA A 156 9.70 -4.16 13.87
CA ALA A 156 9.26 -3.41 12.69
C ALA A 156 7.73 -3.42 12.54
N LEU A 157 7.08 -4.56 12.79
CA LEU A 157 5.63 -4.69 12.78
C LEU A 157 4.98 -3.81 13.87
N ALA A 158 5.54 -3.80 15.08
CA ALA A 158 5.04 -2.99 16.19
C ALA A 158 5.13 -1.47 15.94
N GLN A 159 6.02 -1.02 15.04
CA GLN A 159 6.17 0.38 14.66
C GLN A 159 5.14 0.84 13.61
N LEU A 160 4.32 -0.06 13.08
CA LEU A 160 3.29 0.29 12.12
C LEU A 160 2.19 1.13 12.80
N SER A 161 1.82 2.24 12.17
CA SER A 161 0.73 3.08 12.65
C SER A 161 -0.56 2.28 12.64
N ARG A 162 -1.32 2.24 13.75
CA ARG A 162 -2.53 1.40 13.91
C ARG A 162 -2.25 -0.09 14.10
N TRP A 163 -1.02 -0.48 14.44
CA TRP A 163 -0.71 -1.82 14.95
C TRP A 163 -1.43 -2.07 16.30
N ASP A 164 -2.68 -2.47 16.22
CA ASP A 164 -3.57 -2.71 17.36
C ASP A 164 -3.53 -4.20 17.71
N ARG A 165 -2.40 -4.62 18.27
CA ARG A 165 -2.10 -6.04 18.54
C ARG A 165 -2.30 -6.93 17.30
N GLY A 166 -1.90 -6.44 16.14
CA GLY A 166 -2.03 -7.13 14.85
C GLY A 166 -3.44 -7.20 14.25
N THR A 167 -4.47 -6.69 14.95
CA THR A 167 -5.88 -6.86 14.53
C THR A 167 -6.10 -6.36 13.10
N ASN A 168 -6.74 -7.18 12.26
CA ASN A 168 -6.97 -6.95 10.82
C ASN A 168 -5.71 -6.71 9.95
N HIS A 169 -4.52 -7.00 10.47
CA HIS A 169 -3.31 -7.00 9.66
C HIS A 169 -3.18 -8.35 8.94
N LEU A 170 -2.91 -8.26 7.65
CA LEU A 170 -2.78 -9.41 6.77
C LEU A 170 -1.29 -9.62 6.46
N LEU A 171 -0.75 -10.74 6.92
CA LEU A 171 0.62 -11.15 6.61
C LEU A 171 0.58 -12.32 5.62
N PHE A 172 1.34 -12.19 4.53
CA PHE A 172 1.51 -13.23 3.53
C PHE A 172 2.81 -13.96 3.79
N ASN A 173 2.73 -15.27 3.98
CA ASN A 173 3.88 -16.12 4.21
C ASN A 173 3.67 -17.45 3.48
N MET A 174 4.69 -17.89 2.74
CA MET A 174 4.67 -19.17 2.02
C MET A 174 5.46 -20.24 2.76
N LEU A 175 6.57 -19.87 3.41
CA LEU A 175 7.49 -20.81 4.05
C LEU A 175 7.71 -20.43 5.53
N PRO A 176 6.84 -20.90 6.44
CA PRO A 176 7.04 -20.73 7.88
C PRO A 176 8.11 -21.70 8.40
N GLY A 177 9.00 -21.22 9.27
CA GLY A 177 10.16 -21.97 9.76
C GLY A 177 11.38 -21.92 8.83
N GLY A 178 12.31 -22.86 9.04
CA GLY A 178 13.52 -22.97 8.23
C GLY A 178 14.15 -24.36 8.38
N PRO A 179 15.05 -24.77 7.47
CA PRO A 179 15.66 -26.10 7.54
C PRO A 179 16.31 -26.36 8.91
N PRO A 180 16.14 -27.56 9.51
CA PRO A 180 15.46 -28.74 8.98
C PRO A 180 13.94 -28.79 9.22
N ASP A 181 13.40 -27.95 10.12
CA ASP A 181 12.03 -28.06 10.61
C ASP A 181 11.19 -26.84 10.19
N TYR A 182 10.26 -27.06 9.26
CA TYR A 182 9.27 -26.06 8.87
C TYR A 182 8.07 -26.08 9.83
N ASN A 183 7.56 -24.91 10.17
CA ASN A 183 6.49 -24.74 11.16
C ASN A 183 5.12 -24.59 10.48
N THR A 184 4.04 -24.85 11.22
CA THR A 184 2.67 -24.61 10.72
C THR A 184 2.26 -23.13 10.77
N ALA A 185 3.06 -22.29 11.43
CA ALA A 185 2.83 -20.87 11.59
C ALA A 185 4.18 -20.12 11.52
N LEU A 186 4.13 -18.86 11.12
CA LEU A 186 5.30 -17.96 11.13
C LEU A 186 5.81 -17.80 12.57
N ASP A 187 7.12 -17.70 12.78
CA ASP A 187 7.71 -17.58 14.12
C ASP A 187 7.81 -16.14 14.64
N VAL A 188 7.68 -15.13 13.76
CA VAL A 188 7.74 -13.70 14.08
C VAL A 188 6.63 -13.31 15.06
N PRO A 189 6.93 -12.86 16.29
CA PRO A 189 5.90 -12.38 17.23
C PRO A 189 5.03 -11.27 16.62
N ARG A 190 3.71 -11.38 16.77
CA ARG A 190 2.75 -10.56 16.00
C ARG A 190 1.33 -10.51 16.59
N ASP A 191 1.15 -10.86 17.86
CA ASP A 191 -0.16 -10.82 18.54
C ASP A 191 -1.28 -11.57 17.78
N ARG A 192 -2.38 -10.87 17.45
CA ARG A 192 -3.59 -11.38 16.78
C ARG A 192 -3.57 -10.93 15.33
N TYR A 193 -3.35 -11.83 14.38
CA TYR A 193 -3.23 -11.44 12.97
C TYR A 193 -4.02 -12.43 12.10
N VAL A 194 -4.47 -11.98 10.93
CA VAL A 194 -5.10 -12.87 9.96
C VAL A 194 -3.99 -13.42 9.06
N PHE A 195 -3.76 -14.73 9.14
CA PHE A 195 -2.82 -15.42 8.26
C PHE A 195 -3.47 -15.67 6.91
N CYS A 196 -2.82 -15.25 5.82
CA CYS A 196 -3.14 -15.74 4.49
C CYS A 196 -2.05 -16.72 4.08
N CYS A 197 -2.37 -18.02 4.08
CA CYS A 197 -1.60 -18.96 3.29
C CYS A 197 -1.89 -18.67 1.81
N LEU A 198 -0.84 -18.53 1.00
CA LEU A 198 -0.91 -18.66 -0.45
C LEU A 198 -0.61 -20.11 -0.84
#